data_AF-A0A6I5R8N9-F1
#
_entry.id   AF-A0A6I5R8N9-F1
#
_cell.length_a   1.000
_cell.length_b   1.000
_cell.length_c   1.000
_cell.angle_alpha   90.00
_cell.angle_beta   90.00
_cell.angle_gamma   90.00
#
_symmetry.space_group_name_H-M   'P 1'
#
loop_
_entity.id
_entity.type
_entity.pdbx_description
1 polymer ?
#
loop_
_entity_poly.entity_id
_entity_poly.type
_entity_poly.pdbx_seq_one_letter_code
_entity_poly.pdbx_strand_id
1 'polypeptide(L)'
;MKKGNLAYYFLGHLLCFIASFSAAHGLFTWVACLPLFLNRNLSGRRKRALFVSGWIAGFILSALAYFSGYAKPPYHPETTFTPSHLPRLLDYYFNFIGGVFGNNDTEVTPFVIGVIIVLLCLFFMASFWKQPVDVREEYLPWLSLSFFAIIFSVITTVGRAGFGSTQASASRYTTVSLLLLIALVHLWRLTLSKKSYLKGSTIYLAASIFIMGFLATHFINGYVKSFSIAENAKYLKYQAKACVELIDYLEPEFASACIESTIYPDFSHVVEGLDKLRTVGLLDKQPSLDLDVKASAGNVYGHMGKLESLEFDADESVAVRGWALCDSPLPQADIRGVVFLKSSDSQYFFAMGHMQEKRPDIARAFNSEAYLHSGWTIPIEVKDLSTSETIISAYLYDFYKQDVFRLEGQVKLTFLQE
;
A
#
# COMPACT_ATOMS: atom_id res chain seq x y z
N MET A 1 -23.15 -39.88 3.78
CA MET A 1 -21.92 -39.10 4.06
C MET A 1 -21.37 -39.57 5.40
N LYS A 2 -20.05 -39.70 5.54
CA LYS A 2 -19.42 -39.72 6.88
C LYS A 2 -19.77 -38.39 7.57
N LYS A 3 -19.99 -38.38 8.89
CA LYS A 3 -20.41 -37.18 9.66
C LYS A 3 -19.60 -35.91 9.32
N GLY A 4 -18.33 -36.04 8.95
CA GLY A 4 -17.45 -34.92 8.58
C GLY A 4 -17.95 -34.04 7.41
N ASN A 5 -18.56 -34.60 6.36
CA ASN A 5 -18.91 -33.81 5.18
C ASN A 5 -20.07 -32.82 5.42
N LEU A 6 -20.94 -33.09 6.39
CA LEU A 6 -22.04 -32.19 6.72
C LEU A 6 -21.55 -31.01 7.56
N ALA A 7 -20.59 -31.25 8.46
CA ALA A 7 -19.95 -30.20 9.25
C ALA A 7 -19.24 -29.19 8.35
N TYR A 8 -18.47 -29.64 7.35
CA TYR A 8 -17.82 -28.74 6.40
C TYR A 8 -18.80 -27.94 5.54
N TYR A 9 -19.96 -28.52 5.19
CA TYR A 9 -21.00 -27.80 4.46
C TYR A 9 -21.57 -26.64 5.29
N PHE A 10 -21.97 -26.90 6.53
CA PHE A 10 -22.47 -25.85 7.43
C PHE A 10 -21.40 -24.82 7.80
N LEU A 11 -20.15 -25.25 7.97
CA LEU A 11 -19.02 -24.34 8.15
C LEU A 11 -18.86 -23.42 6.93
N GLY A 12 -18.98 -23.96 5.72
CA GLY A 12 -18.96 -23.18 4.48
C GLY A 12 -20.07 -22.13 4.43
N HIS A 13 -21.30 -22.48 4.81
CA HIS A 13 -22.41 -21.53 4.94
C HIS A 13 -22.09 -20.42 5.93
N LEU A 14 -21.60 -20.77 7.12
CA LEU A 14 -21.25 -19.79 8.15
C LEU A 14 -20.16 -18.83 7.68
N LEU A 15 -19.10 -19.35 7.05
CA LEU A 15 -18.00 -18.53 6.55
C LEU A 15 -18.44 -17.61 5.40
N CYS A 16 -19.27 -18.09 4.47
CA CYS A 16 -19.80 -17.26 3.39
C CYS A 16 -20.78 -16.20 3.92
N PHE A 17 -21.58 -16.53 4.94
CA PHE A 17 -22.43 -15.58 5.62
C PHE A 17 -21.61 -14.47 6.28
N ILE A 18 -20.61 -14.81 7.11
CA ILE A 18 -19.71 -13.84 7.74
C ILE A 18 -19.04 -12.96 6.68
N ALA A 19 -18.46 -13.58 5.65
CA ALA A 19 -17.81 -12.86 4.56
C ALA A 19 -18.75 -11.85 3.88
N SER A 20 -20.03 -12.20 3.70
CA SER A 20 -21.03 -11.33 3.07
C SER A 20 -21.16 -9.98 3.79
N PHE A 21 -20.94 -9.93 5.10
CA PHE A 21 -21.02 -8.70 5.90
C PHE A 21 -19.64 -8.11 6.27
N SER A 22 -18.54 -8.72 5.82
CA SER A 22 -17.19 -8.18 6.04
C SER A 22 -16.74 -7.23 4.92
N ALA A 23 -17.11 -7.53 3.66
CA ALA A 23 -16.81 -6.68 2.51
C ALA A 23 -17.80 -6.93 1.36
N ALA A 24 -18.01 -5.95 0.47
CA ALA A 24 -18.96 -6.05 -0.63
C ALA A 24 -18.74 -7.27 -1.55
N HIS A 25 -17.48 -7.65 -1.77
CA HIS A 25 -17.13 -8.82 -2.56
C HIS A 25 -17.24 -10.14 -1.81
N GLY A 26 -17.37 -10.10 -0.48
CA GLY A 26 -17.60 -11.26 0.36
C GLY A 26 -18.92 -11.95 0.05
N LEU A 27 -19.94 -11.22 -0.43
CA LEU A 27 -21.20 -11.80 -0.92
C LEU A 27 -20.98 -12.76 -2.10
N PHE A 28 -19.89 -12.61 -2.84
CA PHE A 28 -19.60 -13.42 -4.01
C PHE A 28 -18.78 -14.67 -3.69
N THR A 29 -18.39 -14.87 -2.42
CA THR A 29 -17.82 -16.16 -1.96
C THR A 29 -18.80 -17.32 -2.19
N TRP A 30 -20.09 -17.06 -2.04
CA TRP A 30 -21.16 -18.02 -2.38
C TRP A 30 -21.05 -18.50 -3.84
N VAL A 31 -20.80 -17.59 -4.79
CA VAL A 31 -20.66 -17.94 -6.21
C VAL A 31 -19.31 -18.60 -6.47
N ALA A 32 -18.25 -18.07 -5.86
CA ALA A 32 -16.90 -18.56 -6.05
C ALA A 32 -16.71 -20.01 -5.59
N CYS A 33 -17.41 -20.44 -4.55
CA CYS A 33 -17.32 -21.81 -4.04
C CYS A 33 -18.19 -22.83 -4.81
N LEU A 34 -18.95 -22.41 -5.82
CA LEU A 34 -19.79 -23.32 -6.63
C LEU A 34 -19.02 -24.51 -7.27
N PRO A 35 -17.78 -24.35 -7.76
CA PRO A 35 -17.01 -25.47 -8.31
C PRO A 35 -16.85 -26.64 -7.32
N LEU A 36 -16.81 -26.38 -6.01
CA LEU A 36 -16.70 -27.44 -4.99
C LEU A 36 -17.86 -28.44 -5.03
N PHE A 37 -19.04 -28.05 -5.52
CA PHE A 37 -20.21 -28.93 -5.67
C PHE A 37 -20.12 -29.86 -6.88
N LEU A 38 -19.12 -29.69 -7.75
CA LEU A 38 -18.81 -30.64 -8.82
C LEU A 38 -18.15 -31.93 -8.28
N ASN A 39 -17.78 -31.97 -6.99
CA ASN A 39 -17.18 -33.12 -6.34
C ASN A 39 -18.09 -34.38 -6.42
N ARG A 40 -17.48 -35.52 -6.74
CA ARG A 40 -18.16 -36.81 -6.95
C ARG A 40 -18.64 -37.47 -5.66
N ASN A 41 -18.06 -37.09 -4.50
CA ASN A 41 -18.46 -37.61 -3.19
C ASN A 41 -19.89 -37.22 -2.77
N LEU A 42 -20.51 -36.26 -3.46
CA LEU A 42 -21.94 -35.99 -3.38
C LEU A 42 -22.70 -37.00 -4.27
N SER A 43 -22.83 -38.25 -3.81
CA SER A 43 -23.46 -39.33 -4.57
C SER A 43 -24.98 -39.15 -4.71
N GLY A 44 -25.45 -39.01 -5.95
CA GLY A 44 -26.87 -38.95 -6.32
C GLY A 44 -27.37 -37.55 -6.74
N ARG A 45 -27.98 -37.47 -7.92
CA ARG A 45 -28.49 -36.21 -8.52
C ARG A 45 -29.40 -35.42 -7.57
N ARG A 46 -30.27 -36.12 -6.83
CA ARG A 46 -31.20 -35.51 -5.84
C ARG A 46 -30.48 -34.91 -4.63
N LYS A 47 -29.48 -35.59 -4.08
CA LYS A 47 -28.70 -35.07 -2.94
C LYS A 47 -27.90 -33.85 -3.36
N ARG A 48 -27.21 -33.92 -4.50
CA ARG A 48 -26.48 -32.77 -5.06
C ARG A 48 -27.41 -31.57 -5.27
N ALA A 49 -28.58 -31.78 -5.87
CA ALA A 49 -29.58 -30.73 -6.04
C ALA A 49 -29.98 -30.09 -4.71
N LEU A 50 -30.25 -30.90 -3.67
CA LEU A 50 -30.59 -30.38 -2.34
C LEU A 50 -29.47 -29.52 -1.72
N PHE A 51 -28.22 -29.96 -1.79
CA PHE A 51 -27.09 -29.17 -1.27
C PHE A 51 -26.86 -27.88 -2.05
N VAL A 52 -26.97 -27.93 -3.38
CA VAL A 52 -26.86 -26.74 -4.22
C VAL A 52 -28.02 -25.77 -3.96
N SER A 53 -29.25 -26.28 -3.82
CA SER A 53 -30.42 -25.46 -3.45
C SER A 53 -30.25 -24.82 -2.08
N GLY A 54 -29.76 -25.55 -1.08
CA GLY A 54 -29.46 -24.98 0.24
C GLY A 54 -28.35 -23.92 0.20
N TRP A 55 -27.37 -24.08 -0.69
CA TRP A 55 -26.30 -23.10 -0.89
C TRP A 55 -26.82 -21.82 -1.57
N ILE A 56 -27.64 -21.97 -2.61
CA ILE A 56 -28.32 -20.86 -3.29
C ILE A 56 -29.28 -20.14 -2.34
N ALA A 57 -30.01 -20.87 -1.49
CA ALA A 57 -30.86 -20.26 -0.48
C ALA A 57 -30.05 -19.42 0.52
N GLY A 58 -28.90 -19.93 0.98
CA GLY A 58 -27.97 -19.18 1.82
C GLY A 58 -27.46 -17.89 1.17
N PHE A 59 -27.10 -17.97 -0.12
CA PHE A 59 -26.72 -16.80 -0.93
C PHE A 59 -27.86 -15.78 -1.02
N ILE A 60 -29.08 -16.21 -1.38
CA ILE A 60 -30.24 -15.32 -1.54
C ILE A 60 -30.56 -14.64 -0.21
N LEU A 61 -30.61 -15.39 0.90
CA LEU A 61 -30.88 -14.82 2.22
C LEU A 61 -29.81 -13.80 2.63
N SER A 62 -28.53 -14.12 2.39
CA SER A 62 -27.42 -13.21 2.67
C SER A 62 -27.49 -11.95 1.81
N ALA A 63 -27.83 -12.08 0.52
CA ALA A 63 -27.99 -10.95 -0.39
C ALA A 63 -29.17 -10.06 0.02
N LEU A 64 -30.32 -10.63 0.36
CA LEU A 64 -31.49 -9.87 0.83
C LEU A 64 -31.18 -9.11 2.11
N ALA A 65 -30.47 -9.73 3.06
CA ALA A 65 -30.03 -9.08 4.28
C ALA A 65 -28.97 -7.99 4.00
N TYR A 66 -27.99 -8.25 3.14
CA TYR A 66 -26.94 -7.31 2.76
C TYR A 66 -27.50 -6.04 2.10
N PHE A 67 -28.46 -6.18 1.20
CA PHE A 67 -29.08 -5.06 0.50
C PHE A 67 -30.24 -4.42 1.28
N SER A 68 -30.59 -4.93 2.45
CA SER A 68 -31.59 -4.32 3.32
C SER A 68 -31.09 -2.97 3.82
N GLY A 69 -31.76 -1.89 3.40
CA GLY A 69 -31.36 -0.52 3.75
C GLY A 69 -30.09 -0.01 3.05
N TYR A 70 -29.59 -0.71 2.02
CA TYR A 70 -28.42 -0.24 1.27
C TYR A 70 -28.75 1.04 0.49
N ALA A 71 -28.00 2.11 0.80
CA ALA A 71 -28.01 3.36 0.04
C ALA A 71 -26.67 3.55 -0.64
N LYS A 72 -26.68 3.71 -1.97
CA LYS A 72 -25.46 3.97 -2.74
C LYS A 72 -24.93 5.38 -2.41
N PRO A 73 -23.64 5.55 -2.07
CA PRO A 73 -23.08 6.88 -1.83
C PRO A 73 -23.06 7.73 -3.12
N PRO A 74 -23.34 9.03 -3.05
CA PRO A 74 -23.50 9.89 -4.23
C PRO A 74 -22.19 10.13 -5.01
N TYR A 75 -21.04 10.05 -4.33
CA TYR A 75 -19.71 10.24 -4.93
C TYR A 75 -19.16 8.98 -5.64
N HIS A 76 -19.89 7.86 -5.62
CA HIS A 76 -19.50 6.66 -6.36
C HIS A 76 -19.96 6.74 -7.82
N PRO A 77 -19.15 6.24 -8.79
CA PRO A 77 -19.50 6.24 -10.20
C PRO A 77 -20.82 5.54 -10.45
N GLU A 78 -21.51 5.94 -11.50
CA GLU A 78 -22.65 5.19 -12.01
C GLU A 78 -22.24 3.75 -12.32
N THR A 79 -23.07 2.80 -11.89
CA THR A 79 -22.86 1.36 -12.07
C THR A 79 -23.64 0.83 -13.27
N THR A 80 -24.28 1.72 -14.02
CA THR A 80 -25.04 1.42 -15.23
C THR A 80 -24.07 1.11 -16.37
N PHE A 81 -24.23 -0.08 -16.95
CA PHE A 81 -23.44 -0.50 -18.10
C PHE A 81 -24.07 0.04 -19.38
N THR A 82 -23.33 0.87 -20.10
CA THR A 82 -23.62 1.22 -21.50
C THR A 82 -22.48 0.67 -22.38
N PRO A 83 -22.75 0.24 -23.63
CA PRO A 83 -21.70 -0.26 -24.52
C PRO A 83 -20.53 0.72 -24.72
N SER A 84 -20.77 2.03 -24.64
CA SER A 84 -19.74 3.07 -24.71
C SER A 84 -18.75 3.03 -23.53
N HIS A 85 -19.12 2.44 -22.40
CA HIS A 85 -18.22 2.25 -21.25
C HIS A 85 -17.29 1.05 -21.41
N LEU A 86 -17.50 0.17 -22.41
CA LEU A 86 -16.75 -1.08 -22.55
C LEU A 86 -15.23 -0.89 -22.63
N PRO A 87 -14.66 0.05 -23.42
CA PRO A 87 -13.21 0.25 -23.47
C PRO A 87 -12.63 0.60 -22.09
N ARG A 88 -13.31 1.48 -21.34
CA ARG A 88 -12.91 1.89 -19.99
C ARG A 88 -12.98 0.74 -18.99
N LEU A 89 -14.00 -0.12 -19.11
CA LEU A 89 -14.15 -1.30 -18.26
C LEU A 89 -13.06 -2.33 -18.55
N LEU A 90 -12.71 -2.56 -19.82
CA LEU A 90 -11.63 -3.47 -20.20
C LEU A 90 -10.27 -2.93 -19.73
N ASP A 91 -10.01 -1.63 -19.96
CA ASP A 91 -8.80 -0.97 -19.50
C ASP A 91 -8.63 -1.11 -17.98
N TYR A 92 -9.67 -0.77 -17.20
CA TYR A 92 -9.64 -0.94 -15.75
C TYR A 92 -9.46 -2.41 -15.35
N TYR A 93 -10.22 -3.34 -15.93
CA TYR A 93 -10.21 -4.75 -15.55
C TYR A 93 -8.86 -5.42 -15.80
N PHE A 94 -8.24 -5.20 -16.95
CA PHE A 94 -6.95 -5.81 -17.26
C PHE A 94 -5.80 -5.15 -16.49
N ASN A 95 -5.80 -3.83 -16.32
CA ASN A 95 -4.84 -3.17 -15.43
C ASN A 95 -4.99 -3.63 -13.98
N PHE A 96 -6.22 -3.86 -13.51
CA PHE A 96 -6.49 -4.38 -12.16
C PHE A 96 -5.85 -5.76 -11.95
N ILE A 97 -6.04 -6.68 -12.89
CA ILE A 97 -5.51 -8.05 -12.79
C ILE A 97 -3.98 -8.03 -12.93
N GLY A 98 -3.44 -7.27 -13.89
CA GLY A 98 -2.00 -7.19 -14.13
C GLY A 98 -1.22 -6.33 -13.14
N GLY A 99 -1.87 -5.42 -12.42
CA GLY A 99 -1.23 -4.48 -11.49
C GLY A 99 -0.51 -5.14 -10.32
N VAL A 100 -0.77 -6.43 -10.07
CA VAL A 100 -0.02 -7.25 -9.11
C VAL A 100 1.46 -7.43 -9.48
N PHE A 101 1.83 -7.21 -10.75
CA PHE A 101 3.21 -7.28 -11.23
C PHE A 101 3.93 -5.91 -11.22
N GLY A 102 3.30 -4.88 -10.66
CA GLY A 102 3.86 -3.53 -10.56
C GLY A 102 3.15 -2.50 -11.44
N ASN A 103 3.55 -1.24 -11.27
CA ASN A 103 2.97 -0.08 -11.95
C ASN A 103 3.58 0.16 -13.35
N ASN A 104 2.98 1.10 -14.08
CA ASN A 104 3.19 1.46 -15.50
C ASN A 104 4.62 1.81 -15.95
N ASP A 105 5.62 1.80 -15.05
CA ASP A 105 7.03 1.99 -15.39
C ASP A 105 7.71 0.71 -15.89
N THR A 106 6.95 -0.36 -16.11
CA THR A 106 7.41 -1.57 -16.79
C THR A 106 7.27 -1.42 -18.30
N GLU A 107 8.23 -1.96 -19.06
CA GLU A 107 8.21 -1.96 -20.54
C GLU A 107 6.94 -2.63 -21.10
N VAL A 108 6.36 -3.56 -20.33
CA VAL A 108 5.07 -4.20 -20.62
C VAL A 108 4.01 -3.60 -19.71
N THR A 109 2.91 -3.10 -20.28
CA THR A 109 1.82 -2.50 -19.50
C THR A 109 1.09 -3.55 -18.65
N PRO A 110 0.62 -3.20 -17.44
CA PRO A 110 -0.19 -4.10 -16.61
C PRO A 110 -1.40 -4.66 -17.36
N PHE A 111 -1.98 -3.88 -18.28
CA PHE A 111 -3.01 -4.35 -19.21
C PHE A 111 -2.64 -5.65 -19.94
N VAL A 112 -1.46 -5.73 -20.57
CA VAL A 112 -1.04 -6.92 -21.34
C VAL A 112 -0.88 -8.14 -20.42
N ILE A 113 -0.27 -7.94 -19.25
CA ILE A 113 -0.12 -8.99 -18.24
C ILE A 113 -1.50 -9.48 -17.77
N GLY A 114 -2.45 -8.57 -17.54
CA GLY A 114 -3.83 -8.89 -17.20
C GLY A 114 -4.52 -9.75 -18.26
N VAL A 115 -4.34 -9.41 -19.54
CA VAL A 115 -4.87 -10.22 -20.66
C VAL A 115 -4.28 -11.63 -20.64
N ILE A 116 -2.97 -11.77 -20.49
CA ILE A 116 -2.29 -13.08 -20.41
C ILE A 116 -2.86 -13.92 -19.26
N ILE A 117 -3.00 -13.33 -18.07
CA ILE A 117 -3.52 -14.01 -16.87
C ILE A 117 -4.96 -14.50 -17.09
N VAL A 118 -5.82 -13.67 -17.70
CA VAL A 118 -7.20 -14.05 -17.99
C VAL A 118 -7.25 -15.19 -19.02
N LEU A 119 -6.44 -15.13 -20.07
CA LEU A 119 -6.35 -16.20 -21.07
C LEU A 119 -5.85 -17.52 -20.46
N LEU A 120 -4.85 -17.47 -19.57
CA LEU A 120 -4.38 -18.64 -18.82
C LEU A 120 -5.49 -19.22 -17.94
N CYS A 121 -6.24 -18.36 -17.26
CA CYS A 121 -7.35 -18.78 -16.42
C CYS A 121 -8.42 -19.51 -17.23
N LEU A 122 -8.84 -18.94 -18.36
CA LEU A 122 -9.80 -19.57 -19.28
C LEU A 122 -9.28 -20.90 -19.82
N PHE A 123 -7.98 -20.97 -20.18
CA PHE A 123 -7.35 -22.21 -20.62
C PHE A 123 -7.42 -23.32 -19.55
N PHE A 124 -7.07 -23.02 -18.30
CA PHE A 124 -7.14 -24.01 -17.22
C PHE A 124 -8.57 -24.39 -16.83
N MET A 125 -9.51 -23.45 -16.90
CA MET A 125 -10.93 -23.75 -16.74
C MET A 125 -11.42 -24.71 -17.83
N ALA A 126 -11.03 -24.50 -19.09
CA ALA A 126 -11.38 -25.38 -20.20
C ALA A 126 -10.68 -26.76 -20.10
N SER A 127 -9.49 -26.82 -19.51
CA SER A 127 -8.74 -28.07 -19.34
C SER A 127 -9.30 -28.99 -18.26
N PHE A 128 -10.08 -28.45 -17.30
CA PHE A 128 -10.67 -29.20 -16.19
C PHE A 128 -11.38 -30.50 -16.64
N TRP A 129 -12.22 -30.43 -17.67
CA TRP A 129 -12.97 -31.60 -18.16
C TRP A 129 -12.11 -32.65 -18.88
N LYS A 130 -10.85 -32.31 -19.21
CA LYS A 130 -9.87 -33.23 -19.78
C LYS A 130 -9.01 -33.92 -18.71
N GLN A 131 -9.16 -33.52 -17.45
CA GLN A 131 -8.41 -34.11 -16.35
C GLN A 131 -9.02 -35.42 -15.86
N PRO A 132 -8.20 -36.36 -15.34
CA PRO A 132 -8.67 -37.53 -14.60
C PRO A 132 -9.55 -37.15 -13.40
N VAL A 133 -10.42 -38.06 -12.96
CA VAL A 133 -11.41 -37.77 -11.91
C VAL A 133 -10.76 -37.42 -10.57
N ASP A 134 -9.70 -38.14 -10.20
CA ASP A 134 -8.87 -37.89 -9.02
C ASP A 134 -8.25 -36.49 -9.06
N VAL A 135 -7.63 -36.11 -10.17
CA VAL A 135 -7.03 -34.78 -10.37
C VAL A 135 -8.10 -33.68 -10.35
N ARG A 136 -9.30 -33.93 -10.88
CA ARG A 136 -10.39 -32.95 -10.86
C ARG A 136 -10.76 -32.54 -9.44
N GLU A 137 -10.72 -33.45 -8.47
CA GLU A 137 -11.03 -33.11 -7.07
C GLU A 137 -10.00 -32.13 -6.49
N GLU A 138 -8.71 -32.30 -6.85
CA GLU A 138 -7.65 -31.34 -6.51
C GLU A 138 -7.74 -30.01 -7.26
N TYR A 139 -8.38 -29.97 -8.45
CA TYR A 139 -8.62 -28.73 -9.20
C TYR A 139 -9.65 -27.80 -8.55
N LEU A 140 -10.68 -28.35 -7.89
CA LEU A 140 -11.86 -27.58 -7.48
C LEU A 140 -11.55 -26.41 -6.52
N PRO A 141 -10.67 -26.54 -5.51
CA PRO A 141 -10.32 -25.43 -4.64
C PRO A 141 -9.64 -24.30 -5.40
N TRP A 142 -8.72 -24.63 -6.32
CA TRP A 142 -8.01 -23.64 -7.14
C TRP A 142 -8.93 -22.96 -8.15
N LEU A 143 -9.86 -23.71 -8.76
CA LEU A 143 -10.90 -23.11 -9.58
C LEU A 143 -11.74 -22.12 -8.77
N SER A 144 -12.16 -22.51 -7.56
CA SER A 144 -12.96 -21.64 -6.68
C SER A 144 -12.21 -20.35 -6.32
N LEU A 145 -10.90 -20.46 -6.07
CA LEU A 145 -10.04 -19.31 -5.80
C LEU A 145 -9.89 -18.39 -7.02
N SER A 146 -9.72 -18.95 -8.23
CA SER A 146 -9.73 -18.19 -9.48
C SER A 146 -11.06 -17.49 -9.72
N PHE A 147 -12.18 -18.17 -9.48
CA PHE A 147 -13.52 -17.60 -9.61
C PHE A 147 -13.72 -16.42 -8.65
N PHE A 148 -13.29 -16.55 -7.40
CA PHE A 148 -13.36 -15.47 -6.42
C PHE A 148 -12.62 -14.22 -6.91
N ALA A 149 -11.36 -14.39 -7.34
CA ALA A 149 -10.54 -13.27 -7.79
C ALA A 149 -11.08 -12.61 -9.07
N ILE A 150 -11.61 -13.40 -10.03
CA ILE A 150 -12.26 -12.86 -11.24
C ILE A 150 -13.54 -12.10 -10.89
N ILE A 151 -14.39 -12.66 -10.03
CA ILE A 151 -15.63 -11.98 -9.66
C ILE A 151 -15.31 -10.68 -8.91
N PHE A 152 -14.33 -10.71 -8.01
CA PHE A 152 -13.84 -9.52 -7.33
C PHE A 152 -13.36 -8.44 -8.29
N SER A 153 -12.53 -8.80 -9.28
CA SER A 153 -12.05 -7.83 -10.27
C SER A 153 -13.18 -7.27 -11.11
N VAL A 154 -14.16 -8.09 -11.54
CA VAL A 154 -15.35 -7.61 -12.27
C VAL A 154 -16.15 -6.60 -11.44
N ILE A 155 -16.49 -6.91 -10.19
CA ILE A 155 -17.30 -6.02 -9.35
C ILE A 155 -16.56 -4.73 -9.04
N THR A 156 -15.25 -4.83 -8.79
CA THR A 156 -14.43 -3.65 -8.54
C THR A 156 -14.37 -2.77 -9.79
N THR A 157 -14.18 -3.35 -10.97
CA THR A 157 -14.27 -2.65 -12.26
C THR A 157 -15.61 -1.94 -12.42
N VAL A 158 -16.74 -2.64 -12.22
CA VAL A 158 -18.08 -2.04 -12.35
C VAL A 158 -18.28 -0.89 -11.37
N GLY A 159 -17.79 -1.01 -10.13
CA GLY A 159 -17.96 0.00 -9.09
C GLY A 159 -16.96 1.16 -9.14
N ARG A 160 -15.85 1.04 -9.89
CA ARG A 160 -14.72 1.98 -9.82
C ARG A 160 -14.18 2.46 -11.16
N ALA A 161 -14.53 1.85 -12.29
CA ALA A 161 -13.98 2.24 -13.58
C ALA A 161 -14.25 3.72 -13.94
N GLY A 162 -15.32 4.31 -13.44
CA GLY A 162 -15.61 5.74 -13.62
C GLY A 162 -14.56 6.69 -13.02
N PHE A 163 -13.73 6.23 -12.09
CA PHE A 163 -12.61 7.00 -11.53
C PHE A 163 -11.35 6.98 -12.43
N GLY A 164 -11.33 6.17 -13.48
CA GLY A 164 -10.14 5.95 -14.31
C GLY A 164 -9.27 4.77 -13.83
N SER A 165 -8.41 4.28 -14.71
CA SER A 165 -7.61 3.05 -14.51
C SER A 165 -6.38 3.23 -13.63
N THR A 166 -5.99 4.47 -13.30
CA THR A 166 -4.84 4.75 -12.41
C THR A 166 -5.00 4.08 -11.03
N GLN A 167 -6.24 4.01 -10.53
CA GLN A 167 -6.56 3.38 -9.25
C GLN A 167 -6.68 1.84 -9.33
N ALA A 168 -6.67 1.24 -10.53
CA ALA A 168 -6.84 -0.19 -10.71
C ALA A 168 -5.69 -1.01 -10.08
N SER A 169 -4.48 -0.43 -10.08
CA SER A 169 -3.28 -1.05 -9.50
C SER A 169 -3.03 -0.67 -8.03
N ALA A 170 -4.01 -0.06 -7.36
CA ALA A 170 -3.87 0.32 -5.96
C ALA A 170 -3.60 -0.90 -5.06
N SER A 171 -2.69 -0.75 -4.09
CA SER A 171 -2.22 -1.83 -3.21
C SER A 171 -3.32 -2.58 -2.45
N ARG A 172 -4.44 -1.90 -2.16
CA ARG A 172 -5.64 -2.50 -1.54
C ARG A 172 -6.27 -3.64 -2.34
N TYR A 173 -5.94 -3.78 -3.63
CA TYR A 173 -6.47 -4.84 -4.49
C TYR A 173 -5.48 -6.01 -4.67
N THR A 174 -4.20 -5.78 -4.38
CA THR A 174 -3.12 -6.76 -4.59
C THR A 174 -3.39 -8.09 -3.89
N THR A 175 -3.90 -8.06 -2.65
CA THR A 175 -4.18 -9.28 -1.88
C THR A 175 -5.11 -10.24 -2.62
N VAL A 176 -6.16 -9.73 -3.28
CA VAL A 176 -7.13 -10.58 -3.97
C VAL A 176 -6.65 -10.95 -5.38
N SER A 177 -6.00 -10.02 -6.10
CA SER A 177 -5.40 -10.33 -7.41
C SER A 177 -4.29 -11.40 -7.30
N LEU A 178 -3.54 -11.43 -6.18
CA LEU A 178 -2.56 -12.48 -5.89
C LEU A 178 -3.18 -13.88 -5.78
N LEU A 179 -4.41 -13.99 -5.27
CA LEU A 179 -5.11 -15.28 -5.17
C LEU A 179 -5.30 -15.93 -6.54
N LEU A 180 -5.53 -15.13 -7.59
CA LEU A 180 -5.61 -15.63 -8.96
C LEU A 180 -4.28 -16.24 -9.40
N LEU A 181 -3.15 -15.58 -9.12
CA LEU A 181 -1.83 -16.12 -9.47
C LEU A 181 -1.52 -17.41 -8.74
N ILE A 182 -1.79 -17.46 -7.44
CA ILE A 182 -1.61 -18.68 -6.64
C ILE A 182 -2.44 -19.82 -7.24
N ALA A 183 -3.72 -19.56 -7.55
CA ALA A 183 -4.58 -20.54 -8.19
C ALA A 183 -4.03 -21.01 -9.54
N LEU A 184 -3.55 -20.09 -10.39
CA LEU A 184 -2.99 -20.43 -11.70
C LEU A 184 -1.72 -21.28 -11.60
N VAL A 185 -0.83 -21.01 -10.64
CA VAL A 185 0.36 -21.85 -10.39
C VAL A 185 -0.04 -23.29 -10.05
N HIS A 186 -1.03 -23.46 -9.18
CA HIS A 186 -1.50 -24.79 -8.80
C HIS A 186 -2.26 -25.49 -9.93
N LEU A 187 -3.10 -24.76 -10.69
CA LEU A 187 -3.78 -25.29 -11.87
C LEU A 187 -2.78 -25.68 -12.96
N TRP A 188 -1.70 -24.91 -13.15
CA TRP A 188 -0.61 -25.23 -14.06
C TRP A 188 0.09 -26.53 -13.65
N ARG A 189 0.50 -26.64 -12.38
CA ARG A 189 1.11 -27.87 -11.81
C ARG A 189 0.22 -29.09 -12.05
N LEU A 190 -1.08 -28.99 -11.75
CA LEU A 190 -2.03 -30.09 -11.92
C LEU A 190 -2.30 -30.42 -13.39
N THR A 191 -2.21 -29.44 -14.29
CA THR A 191 -2.31 -29.68 -15.74
C THR A 191 -1.08 -30.45 -16.25
N LEU A 192 0.11 -30.10 -15.76
CA LEU A 192 1.39 -30.67 -16.19
C LEU A 192 1.70 -32.06 -15.60
N SER A 193 1.11 -32.42 -14.45
CA SER A 193 1.36 -33.72 -13.80
C SER A 193 0.96 -34.93 -14.65
N LYS A 194 0.26 -34.72 -15.78
CA LYS A 194 -0.15 -35.76 -16.71
C LYS A 194 0.95 -36.14 -17.70
N LYS A 195 1.44 -37.40 -17.65
CA LYS A 195 2.33 -38.00 -18.67
C LYS A 195 1.79 -37.91 -20.11
N SER A 196 0.47 -37.84 -20.31
CA SER A 196 -0.16 -37.76 -21.64
C SER A 196 -0.07 -36.37 -22.30
N TYR A 197 0.08 -35.28 -21.53
CA TYR A 197 0.37 -33.95 -22.09
C TYR A 197 1.85 -33.83 -22.47
N LEU A 198 2.73 -34.44 -21.67
CA LEU A 198 4.17 -34.51 -21.94
C LEU A 198 4.53 -35.39 -23.14
N LYS A 199 3.72 -36.43 -23.44
CA LYS A 199 3.97 -37.37 -24.55
C LYS A 199 3.63 -36.83 -25.94
N GLY A 200 3.01 -35.65 -26.08
CA GLY A 200 2.46 -35.20 -27.37
C GLY A 200 2.73 -33.76 -27.78
N SER A 201 3.37 -32.92 -26.95
CA SER A 201 3.67 -31.55 -27.35
C SER A 201 4.72 -30.91 -26.46
N THR A 202 5.98 -31.10 -26.83
CA THR A 202 7.11 -30.31 -26.32
C THR A 202 6.85 -28.81 -26.43
N ILE A 203 6.06 -28.39 -27.44
CA ILE A 203 5.66 -27.00 -27.68
C ILE A 203 4.75 -26.46 -26.56
N TYR A 204 3.73 -27.22 -26.10
CA TYR A 204 2.86 -26.75 -25.01
C TYR A 204 3.61 -26.64 -23.69
N LEU A 205 4.50 -27.61 -23.41
CA LEU A 205 5.35 -27.53 -22.23
C LEU A 205 6.28 -26.31 -22.32
N ALA A 206 6.98 -26.13 -23.44
CA ALA A 206 7.88 -25.01 -23.67
C ALA A 206 7.16 -23.66 -23.57
N ALA A 207 5.99 -23.52 -24.20
CA ALA A 207 5.16 -22.32 -24.12
C ALA A 207 4.71 -22.03 -22.68
N SER A 208 4.30 -23.06 -21.93
CA SER A 208 3.89 -22.89 -20.53
C SER A 208 5.05 -22.49 -19.61
N ILE A 209 6.24 -23.08 -19.82
CA ILE A 209 7.46 -22.71 -19.09
C ILE A 209 7.85 -21.27 -19.45
N PHE A 210 7.79 -20.91 -20.73
CA PHE A 210 8.08 -19.56 -21.18
C PHE A 210 7.13 -18.52 -20.55
N ILE A 211 5.82 -18.77 -20.58
CA ILE A 211 4.83 -17.85 -19.99
C ILE A 211 5.04 -17.73 -18.47
N MET A 212 5.25 -18.84 -17.78
CA MET A 212 5.51 -18.81 -16.33
C MET A 212 6.83 -18.12 -15.98
N GLY A 213 7.87 -18.34 -16.78
CA GLY A 213 9.15 -17.63 -16.66
C GLY A 213 9.00 -16.13 -16.91
N PHE A 214 8.25 -15.74 -17.94
CA PHE A 214 7.91 -14.35 -18.24
C PHE A 214 7.20 -13.67 -17.07
N LEU A 215 6.16 -14.31 -16.52
CA LEU A 215 5.43 -13.81 -15.36
C LEU A 215 6.34 -13.73 -14.12
N ALA A 216 7.14 -14.77 -13.85
CA ALA A 216 8.05 -14.78 -12.71
C ALA A 216 9.08 -13.64 -12.77
N THR A 217 9.68 -13.41 -13.95
CA THR A 217 10.62 -12.29 -14.16
C THR A 217 9.94 -10.95 -13.93
N HIS A 218 8.73 -10.74 -14.45
CA HIS A 218 7.99 -9.50 -14.22
C HIS A 218 7.62 -9.32 -12.74
N PHE A 219 7.28 -10.40 -12.04
CA PHE A 219 6.97 -10.34 -10.62
C PHE A 219 8.19 -9.94 -9.79
N ILE A 220 9.35 -10.52 -10.08
CA ILE A 220 10.62 -10.18 -9.43
C ILE A 220 10.98 -8.72 -9.71
N ASN A 221 10.91 -8.28 -10.97
CA ASN A 221 11.20 -6.90 -11.33
C ASN A 221 10.24 -5.90 -10.65
N GLY A 222 8.94 -6.21 -10.64
CA GLY A 222 7.93 -5.41 -9.95
C GLY A 222 8.17 -5.34 -8.44
N TYR A 223 8.58 -6.45 -7.83
CA TYR A 223 8.92 -6.52 -6.41
C TYR A 223 10.14 -5.64 -6.08
N VAL A 224 11.22 -5.73 -6.86
CA VAL A 224 12.43 -4.90 -6.67
C VAL A 224 12.11 -3.41 -6.77
N LYS A 225 11.33 -2.98 -7.77
CA LYS A 225 10.88 -1.59 -7.90
C LYS A 225 9.99 -1.16 -6.73
N SER A 226 9.12 -2.06 -6.27
CA SER A 226 8.22 -1.79 -5.14
C SER A 226 8.97 -1.58 -3.82
N PHE A 227 10.18 -2.12 -3.66
CA PHE A 227 11.01 -1.88 -2.47
C PHE A 227 11.37 -0.39 -2.32
N SER A 228 11.80 0.26 -3.41
CA SER A 228 12.10 1.70 -3.40
C SER A 228 10.85 2.55 -3.13
N ILE A 229 9.70 2.18 -3.71
CA ILE A 229 8.42 2.84 -3.42
C ILE A 229 8.04 2.67 -1.95
N ALA A 230 8.22 1.47 -1.39
CA ALA A 230 7.96 1.18 0.01
C ALA A 230 8.88 1.99 0.93
N GLU A 231 10.14 2.19 0.54
CA GLU A 231 11.09 3.05 1.25
C GLU A 231 10.60 4.49 1.28
N ASN A 232 10.24 5.06 0.13
CA ASN A 232 9.67 6.42 0.02
C ASN A 232 8.37 6.57 0.85
N ALA A 233 7.47 5.60 0.76
CA ALA A 233 6.24 5.59 1.55
C ALA A 233 6.50 5.50 3.06
N LYS A 234 7.59 4.83 3.47
CA LYS A 234 8.03 4.79 4.86
C LYS A 234 8.45 6.19 5.33
N TYR A 235 9.26 6.91 4.56
CA TYR A 235 9.67 8.28 4.90
C TYR A 235 8.49 9.24 5.00
N LEU A 236 7.56 9.20 4.04
CA LEU A 236 6.34 10.01 4.08
C LEU A 236 5.49 9.74 5.34
N LYS A 237 5.42 8.48 5.80
CA LYS A 237 4.72 8.13 7.04
C LYS A 237 5.41 8.69 8.29
N TYR A 238 6.74 8.70 8.34
CA TYR A 238 7.47 9.31 9.45
C TYR A 238 7.35 10.83 9.43
N GLN A 239 7.30 11.45 8.24
CA GLN A 239 6.98 12.87 8.09
C GLN A 239 5.59 13.20 8.63
N ALA A 240 4.58 12.45 8.19
CA ALA A 240 3.21 12.56 8.67
C ALA A 240 3.12 12.41 10.20
N LYS A 241 3.86 11.43 10.75
CA LYS A 241 3.95 11.22 12.19
C LYS A 241 4.49 12.47 12.89
N ALA A 242 5.62 13.01 12.43
CA ALA A 242 6.22 14.20 13.02
C ALA A 242 5.27 15.41 12.96
N CYS A 243 4.59 15.60 11.82
CA CYS A 243 3.65 16.72 11.67
C CYS A 243 2.42 16.62 12.56
N VAL A 244 1.95 15.43 12.88
CA VAL A 244 0.85 15.22 13.84
C VAL A 244 1.31 15.39 15.27
N GLU A 245 2.46 14.81 15.63
CA GLU A 245 2.98 14.84 17.00
C GLU A 245 3.42 16.25 17.42
N LEU A 246 3.91 17.04 16.46
CA LEU A 246 4.43 18.39 16.71
C LEU A 246 3.52 19.50 16.18
N ILE A 247 2.27 19.20 15.82
CA ILE A 247 1.38 20.14 15.12
C ILE A 247 1.22 21.50 15.82
N ASP A 248 1.27 21.56 17.16
CA ASP A 248 1.12 22.83 17.91
C ASP A 248 2.43 23.65 17.95
N TYR A 249 3.54 23.04 17.53
CA TYR A 249 4.87 23.64 17.45
C TYR A 249 5.25 24.02 16.01
N LEU A 250 4.37 23.80 15.03
CA LEU A 250 4.59 24.16 13.64
C LEU A 250 3.98 25.53 13.33
N GLU A 251 4.59 26.27 12.41
CA GLU A 251 3.98 27.49 11.88
C GLU A 251 2.68 27.13 11.15
N PRO A 252 1.60 27.94 11.25
CA PRO A 252 0.28 27.55 10.74
C PRO A 252 0.27 27.16 9.26
N GLU A 253 0.96 27.92 8.40
CA GLU A 253 1.06 27.62 6.96
C GLU A 253 1.83 26.32 6.71
N PHE A 254 2.96 26.14 7.41
CA PHE A 254 3.75 24.92 7.34
C PHE A 254 3.00 23.70 7.88
N ALA A 255 2.22 23.86 8.95
CA ALA A 255 1.38 22.81 9.52
C ALA A 255 0.32 22.35 8.51
N SER A 256 -0.39 23.29 7.89
CA SER A 256 -1.38 22.99 6.84
C SER A 256 -0.72 22.25 5.68
N ALA A 257 0.38 22.79 5.15
CA ALA A 257 1.12 22.21 4.03
C ALA A 257 1.63 20.80 4.36
N CYS A 258 2.16 20.57 5.56
CA CYS A 258 2.65 19.26 5.95
C CYS A 258 1.53 18.22 6.05
N ILE A 259 0.41 18.56 6.69
CA ILE A 259 -0.73 17.65 6.84
C ILE A 259 -1.37 17.33 5.49
N GLU A 260 -1.58 18.35 4.65
CA GLU A 260 -2.24 18.20 3.35
C GLU A 260 -1.41 17.39 2.36
N SER A 261 -0.08 17.57 2.39
CA SER A 261 0.83 16.84 1.50
C SER A 261 1.12 15.40 1.95
N THR A 262 1.02 15.09 3.25
CA THR A 262 1.45 13.78 3.78
C THR A 262 0.33 12.90 4.32
N ILE A 263 -0.81 13.46 4.74
CA ILE A 263 -1.88 12.74 5.44
C ILE A 263 -3.18 12.79 4.66
N TYR A 264 -3.77 13.97 4.55
CA TYR A 264 -5.10 14.16 3.97
C TYR A 264 -5.29 15.60 3.53
N PRO A 265 -5.86 15.86 2.32
CA PRO A 265 -6.00 17.20 1.75
C PRO A 265 -7.16 17.99 2.39
N ASP A 266 -7.24 17.97 3.72
CA ASP A 266 -8.13 18.78 4.55
C ASP A 266 -7.53 18.82 5.96
N PHE A 267 -6.82 19.92 6.25
CA PHE A 267 -6.18 20.15 7.55
C PHE A 267 -7.19 20.09 8.70
N SER A 268 -8.36 20.70 8.53
CA SER A 268 -9.37 20.80 9.59
C SER A 268 -9.93 19.43 9.96
N HIS A 269 -10.17 18.57 8.96
CA HIS A 269 -10.64 17.21 9.19
C HIS A 269 -9.64 16.38 10.02
N VAL A 270 -8.35 16.56 9.76
CA VAL A 270 -7.29 15.86 10.50
C VAL A 270 -7.22 16.36 11.94
N VAL A 271 -7.19 17.67 12.16
CA VAL A 271 -7.12 18.28 13.51
C VAL A 271 -8.33 17.86 14.35
N GLU A 272 -9.55 17.91 13.80
CA GLU A 272 -10.76 17.47 14.52
C GLU A 272 -10.67 15.99 14.92
N GLY A 273 -10.12 15.14 14.04
CA GLY A 273 -9.86 13.73 14.32
C GLY A 273 -8.85 13.53 15.44
N LEU A 274 -7.76 14.30 15.43
CA LEU A 274 -6.72 14.25 16.46
C LEU A 274 -7.26 14.64 17.84
N ASP A 275 -8.05 15.72 17.92
CA ASP A 275 -8.64 16.17 19.18
C ASP A 275 -9.60 15.14 19.76
N LYS A 276 -10.40 14.48 18.90
CA LYS A 276 -11.25 13.36 19.33
C LYS A 276 -10.41 12.21 19.88
N LEU A 277 -9.34 11.82 19.19
CA LEU A 277 -8.46 10.72 19.61
C LEU A 277 -7.75 11.01 20.94
N ARG A 278 -7.28 12.25 21.13
CA ARG A 278 -6.70 12.72 22.41
C ARG A 278 -7.73 12.70 23.54
N THR A 279 -8.96 13.14 23.25
CA THR A 279 -10.05 13.17 24.24
C THR A 279 -10.43 11.78 24.74
N VAL A 280 -10.43 10.76 23.86
CA VAL A 280 -10.72 9.37 24.25
C VAL A 280 -9.49 8.60 24.77
N GLY A 281 -8.33 9.25 24.88
CA GLY A 281 -7.10 8.64 25.37
C GLY A 281 -6.50 7.59 24.41
N LEU A 282 -6.82 7.65 23.12
CA LEU A 282 -6.22 6.80 22.09
C LEU A 282 -4.94 7.39 21.51
N LEU A 283 -4.71 8.69 21.73
CA LEU A 283 -3.46 9.37 21.40
C LEU A 283 -2.97 10.07 22.66
N ASP A 284 -1.68 9.94 22.97
CA ASP A 284 -1.06 10.69 24.05
C ASP A 284 -1.17 12.20 23.83
N LYS A 285 -1.20 12.95 24.93
CA LYS A 285 -1.01 14.41 24.85
C LYS A 285 0.36 14.69 24.25
N GLN A 286 0.46 15.75 23.43
CA GLN A 286 1.68 16.11 22.70
C GLN A 286 2.91 16.10 23.63
N PRO A 287 4.10 15.73 23.10
CA PRO A 287 5.33 15.79 23.88
C PRO A 287 5.52 17.22 24.40
N SER A 288 5.74 17.36 25.71
CA SER A 288 6.09 18.66 26.29
C SER A 288 7.51 19.01 25.87
N LEU A 289 7.65 19.83 24.83
CA LEU A 289 8.94 20.25 24.33
C LEU A 289 9.46 21.45 25.11
N ASP A 290 10.50 21.21 25.91
CA ASP A 290 11.33 22.28 26.47
C ASP A 290 12.46 22.58 25.48
N LEU A 291 12.15 23.44 24.50
CA LEU A 291 13.01 23.76 23.36
C LEU A 291 14.29 24.51 23.76
N ASP A 292 14.31 25.15 24.93
CA ASP A 292 15.41 26.01 25.38
C ASP A 292 16.36 25.32 26.37
N VAL A 293 15.93 24.26 27.06
CA VAL A 293 16.70 23.66 28.17
C VAL A 293 17.63 22.51 27.74
N LYS A 294 17.34 21.79 26.65
CA LYS A 294 18.12 20.58 26.27
C LYS A 294 19.36 20.84 25.39
N ALA A 295 19.76 22.09 25.24
CA ALA A 295 21.03 22.45 24.61
C ALA A 295 22.28 22.18 25.49
N SER A 296 22.10 21.66 26.72
CA SER A 296 23.15 21.68 27.74
C SER A 296 23.25 20.38 28.54
N ALA A 297 24.11 19.45 28.07
CA ALA A 297 24.94 18.54 28.89
C ALA A 297 25.71 17.53 28.02
N GLY A 298 26.81 17.94 27.38
CA GLY A 298 27.89 17.06 26.90
C GLY A 298 27.60 16.07 25.76
N ASN A 299 26.35 15.89 25.33
CA ASN A 299 25.98 14.99 24.23
C ASN A 299 25.76 15.76 22.94
N VAL A 300 26.53 15.44 21.90
CA VAL A 300 26.37 16.00 20.55
C VAL A 300 25.31 15.21 19.80
N TYR A 301 24.13 15.80 19.60
CA TYR A 301 23.02 15.17 18.86
C TYR A 301 23.07 15.42 17.35
N GLY A 302 23.99 16.25 16.88
CA GLY A 302 24.13 16.62 15.48
C GLY A 302 24.71 18.00 15.31
N HIS A 303 24.93 18.37 14.05
CA HIS A 303 25.48 19.66 13.68
C HIS A 303 24.82 20.19 12.40
N MET A 304 24.46 21.47 12.43
CA MET A 304 24.00 22.28 11.31
C MET A 304 25.21 22.95 10.63
N GLY A 305 25.43 22.62 9.37
CA GLY A 305 26.43 23.22 8.51
C GLY A 305 26.08 24.64 8.07
N LYS A 306 26.83 25.16 7.11
CA LYS A 306 26.60 26.49 6.53
C LYS A 306 25.46 26.44 5.50
N LEU A 307 24.91 27.60 5.17
CA LEU A 307 24.06 27.79 3.99
C LEU A 307 24.86 27.49 2.73
N GLU A 308 24.29 26.69 1.84
CA GLU A 308 24.79 26.46 0.50
C GLU A 308 23.71 26.96 -0.48
N SER A 309 24.11 27.80 -1.45
CA SER A 309 23.21 28.21 -2.53
C SER A 309 22.92 26.99 -3.41
N LEU A 310 21.65 26.67 -3.60
CA LEU A 310 21.23 25.72 -4.63
C LEU A 310 20.86 26.54 -5.87
N GLU A 311 21.63 26.45 -6.94
CA GLU A 311 21.21 26.99 -8.24
C GLU A 311 20.05 26.12 -8.76
N PHE A 312 18.82 26.59 -8.60
CA PHE A 312 17.66 26.08 -9.33
C PHE A 312 16.91 27.23 -10.02
N ASP A 313 16.36 26.93 -11.19
CA ASP A 313 15.64 27.83 -12.09
C ASP A 313 14.59 28.71 -11.38
N ALA A 314 14.55 29.99 -11.80
CA ALA A 314 13.51 31.01 -11.61
C ALA A 314 13.08 31.43 -10.18
N ASP A 315 13.17 30.55 -9.18
CA ASP A 315 12.82 30.84 -7.78
C ASP A 315 14.07 30.71 -6.89
N GLU A 316 14.53 31.83 -6.31
CA GLU A 316 15.70 31.84 -5.41
C GLU A 316 15.42 31.00 -4.16
N SER A 317 16.06 29.83 -4.06
CA SER A 317 16.02 28.96 -2.89
C SER A 317 17.42 28.71 -2.36
N VAL A 318 17.54 28.63 -1.04
CA VAL A 318 18.79 28.30 -0.35
C VAL A 318 18.62 27.01 0.44
N ALA A 319 19.68 26.23 0.64
CA ALA A 319 19.59 25.04 1.47
C ALA A 319 20.53 25.09 2.66
N VAL A 320 20.04 24.53 3.76
CA VAL A 320 20.84 24.24 4.95
C VAL A 320 21.08 22.74 4.99
N ARG A 321 22.33 22.36 5.23
CA ARG A 321 22.75 20.97 5.38
C ARG A 321 23.31 20.70 6.75
N GLY A 322 23.28 19.45 7.17
CA GLY A 322 23.91 19.04 8.42
C GLY A 322 23.95 17.53 8.61
N TRP A 323 24.18 17.11 9.84
CA TRP A 323 23.99 15.72 10.27
C TRP A 323 23.34 15.69 11.66
N ALA A 324 22.66 14.59 11.97
CA ALA A 324 22.02 14.36 13.25
C ALA A 324 22.17 12.89 13.68
N LEU A 325 22.15 12.63 14.98
CA LEU A 325 22.32 11.31 15.57
C LEU A 325 21.12 11.01 16.46
N CYS A 326 20.50 9.84 16.23
CA CYS A 326 19.46 9.32 17.11
C CYS A 326 20.01 8.10 17.85
N ASP A 327 20.02 8.16 19.18
CA ASP A 327 20.40 7.04 20.05
C ASP A 327 19.22 6.08 20.20
N SER A 328 18.89 5.37 19.12
CA SER A 328 17.92 4.28 19.21
C SER A 328 18.63 2.99 19.61
N PRO A 329 18.17 2.27 20.66
CA PRO A 329 18.71 0.97 21.03
C PRO A 329 18.35 -0.13 20.01
N LEU A 330 17.52 0.18 19.02
CA LEU A 330 17.11 -0.74 17.95
C LEU A 330 18.06 -0.58 16.75
N PRO A 331 18.89 -1.60 16.44
CA PRO A 331 19.84 -1.53 15.33
C PRO A 331 19.18 -1.41 13.95
N GLN A 332 17.87 -1.68 13.85
CA GLN A 332 17.14 -1.90 12.59
C GLN A 332 16.17 -0.78 12.19
N ALA A 333 16.08 0.33 12.94
CA ALA A 333 15.29 1.46 12.49
C ALA A 333 16.11 2.29 11.47
N ASP A 334 15.81 2.13 10.17
CA ASP A 334 16.43 2.94 9.10
C ASP A 334 16.10 4.44 9.24
N ILE A 335 14.97 4.78 9.87
CA ILE A 335 14.52 6.15 10.08
C ILE A 335 14.29 6.32 11.57
N ARG A 336 15.01 7.29 12.16
CA ARG A 336 15.07 7.44 13.61
C ARG A 336 14.61 8.81 14.10
N GLY A 337 14.56 9.78 13.20
CA GLY A 337 14.08 11.12 13.49
C GLY A 337 13.96 11.95 12.22
N VAL A 338 13.53 13.20 12.41
CA VAL A 338 13.48 14.25 11.39
C VAL A 338 14.09 15.51 11.96
N VAL A 339 14.62 16.37 11.09
CA VAL A 339 15.19 17.65 11.50
C VAL A 339 14.24 18.77 11.15
N PHE A 340 14.01 19.67 12.08
CA PHE A 340 13.24 20.89 11.91
C PHE A 340 14.12 22.12 11.96
N LEU A 341 13.72 23.17 11.26
CA LEU A 341 14.32 24.50 11.38
C LEU A 341 13.39 25.43 12.16
N LYS A 342 13.99 26.22 13.03
CA LYS A 342 13.32 27.26 13.81
C LYS A 342 14.14 28.55 13.72
N SER A 343 13.41 29.64 13.54
CA SER A 343 13.96 30.99 13.53
C SER A 343 14.08 31.56 14.95
N SER A 344 15.02 32.47 15.19
CA SER A 344 15.21 33.12 16.50
C SER A 344 14.06 34.05 16.91
N ASP A 345 13.28 34.54 15.95
CA ASP A 345 12.12 35.41 16.16
C ASP A 345 10.79 34.64 16.36
N SER A 346 10.79 33.33 16.11
CA SER A 346 9.61 32.48 16.15
C SER A 346 9.75 31.38 17.20
N GLN A 347 8.66 31.03 17.86
CA GLN A 347 8.61 29.85 18.73
C GLN A 347 8.31 28.55 17.97
N TYR A 348 7.98 28.67 16.68
CA TYR A 348 7.50 27.60 15.83
C TYR A 348 8.57 27.08 14.86
N PHE A 349 8.40 25.85 14.41
CA PHE A 349 9.17 25.27 13.31
C PHE A 349 8.51 25.61 11.98
N PHE A 350 9.32 26.05 11.01
CA PHE A 350 8.84 26.50 9.70
C PHE A 350 9.25 25.57 8.54
N ALA A 351 10.22 24.68 8.76
CA ALA A 351 10.69 23.73 7.75
C ALA A 351 11.15 22.42 8.38
N MET A 352 11.20 21.35 7.57
CA MET A 352 11.59 20.01 7.99
C MET A 352 12.38 19.28 6.89
N GLY A 353 13.29 18.40 7.30
CA GLY A 353 14.07 17.55 6.42
C GLY A 353 14.29 16.14 6.96
N HIS A 354 14.59 15.25 6.02
CA HIS A 354 14.87 13.84 6.30
C HIS A 354 16.35 13.58 6.49
N MET A 355 16.67 12.69 7.43
CA MET A 355 18.02 12.17 7.63
C MET A 355 18.26 10.97 6.69
N GLN A 356 18.79 11.22 5.51
CA GLN A 356 19.02 10.18 4.48
C GLN A 356 20.37 10.30 3.78
N GLU A 357 21.02 11.47 3.84
CA GLU A 357 22.25 11.69 3.10
C GLU A 357 23.38 10.85 3.69
N LYS A 358 24.14 10.23 2.79
CA LYS A 358 25.25 9.38 3.18
C LYS A 358 26.38 10.23 3.78
N ARG A 359 26.77 9.91 5.02
CA ARG A 359 27.86 10.50 5.78
C ARG A 359 28.84 9.42 6.27
N PRO A 360 29.66 8.84 5.37
CA PRO A 360 30.68 7.86 5.74
C PRO A 360 31.76 8.43 6.67
N ASP A 361 31.96 9.74 6.67
CA ASP A 361 32.80 10.47 7.61
C ASP A 361 32.26 10.40 9.05
N ILE A 362 30.95 10.62 9.24
CA ILE A 362 30.29 10.53 10.54
C ILE A 362 30.24 9.08 11.02
N ALA A 363 29.86 8.14 10.15
CA ALA A 363 29.86 6.71 10.49
C ALA A 363 31.23 6.22 10.97
N ARG A 364 32.32 6.69 10.34
CA ARG A 364 33.70 6.38 10.77
C ARG A 364 34.08 7.07 12.08
N ALA A 365 33.74 8.35 12.24
CA ALA A 365 34.08 9.11 13.44
C ALA A 365 33.45 8.51 14.72
N PHE A 366 32.22 7.99 14.60
CA PHE A 366 31.48 7.38 15.70
C PHE A 366 31.55 5.84 15.71
N ASN A 367 32.34 5.24 14.81
CA ASN A 367 32.53 3.79 14.67
C ASN A 367 31.21 2.99 14.63
N SER A 368 30.23 3.46 13.84
CA SER A 368 28.90 2.87 13.75
C SER A 368 28.27 3.06 12.37
N GLU A 369 27.96 1.96 11.68
CA GLU A 369 27.26 2.00 10.40
C GLU A 369 25.84 2.56 10.51
N ALA A 370 25.27 2.56 11.71
CA ALA A 370 23.97 3.16 12.00
C ALA A 370 23.91 4.66 11.66
N TYR A 371 25.06 5.34 11.61
CA TYR A 371 25.14 6.78 11.29
C TYR A 371 25.52 7.06 9.84
N LEU A 372 25.55 6.02 8.98
CA LEU A 372 25.84 6.20 7.56
C LEU A 372 24.83 7.14 6.88
N HIS A 373 23.57 7.14 7.31
CA HIS A 373 22.51 7.99 6.73
C HIS A 373 22.13 9.16 7.65
N SER A 374 23.09 9.68 8.43
CA SER A 374 22.86 10.76 9.40
C SER A 374 22.71 12.15 8.78
N GLY A 375 23.05 12.33 7.50
CA GLY A 375 23.02 13.64 6.85
C GLY A 375 21.62 14.08 6.44
N TRP A 376 21.38 15.38 6.44
CA TRP A 376 20.11 15.99 6.08
C TRP A 376 20.33 17.28 5.29
N THR A 377 19.38 17.59 4.41
CA THR A 377 19.29 18.85 3.66
C THR A 377 17.86 19.36 3.74
N ILE A 378 17.70 20.66 4.03
CA ILE A 378 16.42 21.35 4.08
C ILE A 378 16.49 22.54 3.11
N PRO A 379 15.71 22.53 2.01
CA PRO A 379 15.56 23.71 1.18
C PRO A 379 14.68 24.74 1.91
N ILE A 380 15.00 26.01 1.72
CA ILE A 380 14.28 27.16 2.26
C ILE A 380 14.01 28.11 1.10
N GLU A 381 12.75 28.46 0.89
CA GLU A 381 12.40 29.46 -0.10
C GLU A 381 12.70 30.85 0.47
N VAL A 382 13.31 31.74 -0.33
CA VAL A 382 13.71 33.07 0.16
C VAL A 382 12.52 33.90 0.65
N LYS A 383 11.32 33.64 0.13
CA LYS A 383 10.07 34.29 0.56
C LYS A 383 9.64 33.94 2.00
N ASP A 384 10.11 32.81 2.53
CA ASP A 384 9.78 32.33 3.89
C ASP A 384 10.71 32.96 4.93
N LEU A 385 11.70 33.74 4.49
CA LEU A 385 12.70 34.38 5.35
C LEU A 385 12.31 35.82 5.63
N SER A 386 12.32 36.23 6.91
CA SER A 386 11.97 37.59 7.31
C SER A 386 13.04 38.60 6.85
N THR A 387 12.63 39.85 6.60
CA THR A 387 13.51 40.93 6.11
C THR A 387 14.49 41.47 7.16
N SER A 388 14.39 41.00 8.40
CA SER A 388 15.32 41.31 9.49
C SER A 388 16.43 40.28 9.63
N GLU A 389 17.51 40.66 10.29
CA GLU A 389 18.61 39.76 10.59
C GLU A 389 18.13 38.60 11.48
N THR A 390 18.18 37.38 10.93
CA THR A 390 17.50 36.22 11.51
C THR A 390 18.49 35.08 11.72
N ILE A 391 18.45 34.46 12.91
CA ILE A 391 19.27 33.29 13.23
C ILE A 391 18.41 32.04 13.11
N ILE A 392 18.83 31.13 12.22
CA ILE A 392 18.20 29.82 12.08
C ILE A 392 18.99 28.80 12.89
N SER A 393 18.26 28.00 13.67
CA SER A 393 18.79 26.82 14.38
C SER A 393 18.06 25.56 13.93
N ALA A 394 18.77 24.43 13.92
CA ALA A 394 18.21 23.13 13.58
C ALA A 394 17.94 22.29 14.84
N TYR A 395 16.89 21.49 14.80
CA TYR A 395 16.42 20.66 15.90
C TYR A 395 16.07 19.25 15.40
N LEU A 396 16.60 18.23 16.05
CA LEU A 396 16.25 16.83 15.78
C LEU A 396 15.04 16.42 16.62
N TYR A 397 13.99 15.93 15.99
CA TYR A 397 12.95 15.16 16.66
C TYR A 397 13.25 13.67 16.59
N ASP A 398 13.53 13.05 17.74
CA ASP A 398 13.83 11.61 17.86
C ASP A 398 12.52 10.82 18.09
N PHE A 399 12.18 9.93 17.17
CA PHE A 399 10.92 9.18 17.22
C PHE A 399 10.86 8.14 18.35
N TYR A 400 12.01 7.70 18.86
CA TYR A 400 12.09 6.73 19.94
C TYR A 400 11.98 7.43 21.29
N LYS A 401 12.70 8.54 21.46
CA LYS A 401 12.65 9.33 22.70
C LYS A 401 11.39 10.21 22.79
N GLN A 402 10.70 10.43 21.65
CA GLN A 402 9.58 11.37 21.50
C GLN A 402 9.94 12.76 22.04
N ASP A 403 11.12 13.24 21.63
CA ASP A 403 11.75 14.40 22.23
C ASP A 403 12.55 15.17 21.18
N VAL A 404 12.75 16.47 21.43
CA VAL A 404 13.46 17.37 20.50
C VAL A 404 14.80 17.78 21.09
N PHE A 405 15.85 17.69 20.28
CA PHE A 405 17.22 18.02 20.62
C PHE A 405 17.74 19.11 19.69
N ARG A 406 18.26 20.19 20.25
CA ARG A 406 18.91 21.23 19.44
C ARG A 406 20.22 20.69 18.86
N LEU A 407 20.44 20.94 17.58
CA LEU A 407 21.71 20.61 16.90
C LEU A 407 22.74 21.73 17.12
N GLU A 408 24.02 21.38 17.11
CA GLU A 408 25.10 22.36 17.18
C GLU A 408 25.16 23.21 15.91
N GLY A 409 25.59 24.46 16.03
CA GLY A 409 25.64 25.38 14.90
C GLY A 409 24.36 26.17 14.69
N GLN A 410 24.50 27.30 14.01
CA GLN A 410 23.40 28.19 13.64
C GLN A 410 23.84 28.98 12.41
N VAL A 411 22.86 29.40 11.62
CA VAL A 411 23.14 30.23 10.45
C VAL A 411 22.48 31.58 10.60
N LYS A 412 23.27 32.64 10.39
CA LYS A 412 22.80 34.02 10.41
C LYS A 412 22.48 34.45 8.97
N LEU A 413 21.25 34.88 8.74
CA LEU A 413 20.81 35.46 7.50
C LEU A 413 20.76 36.98 7.65
N THR A 414 21.44 37.70 6.76
CA THR A 414 21.38 39.15 6.67
C THR A 414 20.90 39.50 5.27
N PHE A 415 19.65 39.94 5.14
CA PHE A 415 19.14 40.49 3.88
C PHE A 415 19.56 41.95 3.78
N LEU A 416 20.24 42.30 2.69
CA LEU A 416 20.50 43.69 2.35
C LEU A 416 19.20 44.24 1.77
N GLN A 417 18.64 45.28 2.39
CA GLN A 417 17.62 46.11 1.73
C GLN A 417 18.27 46.76 0.52
N GLU A 418 17.77 46.48 -0.69
CA GLU A 418 17.94 47.39 -1.83
C GLU A 418 16.89 48.49 -1.82
#